data_AF-I0JK22-F1
#
_entry.id   AF-I0JK22-F1
#
_cell.length_a   1.000
_cell.length_b   1.000
_cell.length_c   1.000
_cell.angle_alpha   90.00
_cell.angle_beta   90.00
_cell.angle_gamma   90.00
#
_symmetry.space_group_name_H-M   'P 1'
#
loop_
_entity.id
_entity.type
_entity.pdbx_description
1 polymer ?
#
loop_
_entity_poly.entity_id
_entity_poly.type
_entity_poly.pdbx_seq_one_letter_code
_entity_poly.pdbx_strand_id
1 'polypeptide(L)' 'MNYQDYDKALHFMIWGQWDDLLVLMVRTRDQFLSKKIETFLHASYYPGHESQMLESHEALLNYIDHAQTTLAYPAFS' A
#
# COMPACT_ATOMS: atom_id res chain seq x y z
N MET A 1 -6.21 7.74 9.83
CA MET A 1 -4.87 7.27 9.41
C MET A 1 -4.15 6.75 10.64
N ASN A 2 -3.65 5.51 10.59
CA ASN A 2 -2.80 4.96 11.63
C ASN A 2 -1.40 4.79 11.05
N TYR A 3 -0.40 5.45 11.63
CA TYR A 3 0.99 5.37 11.19
C TYR A 3 1.49 3.92 11.07
N GLN A 4 1.03 3.04 11.97
CA GLN A 4 1.38 1.63 11.96
C GLN A 4 0.87 0.86 10.73
N ASP A 5 -0.19 1.33 10.06
CA ASP A 5 -0.72 0.64 8.88
C ASP A 5 0.26 0.80 7.70
N TYR A 6 0.94 1.96 7.59
CA TYR A 6 1.94 2.20 6.54
C TYR A 6 3.20 1.37 6.73
N ASP A 7 3.72 1.31 7.96
CA ASP A 7 4.89 0.48 8.29
C ASP A 7 4.62 -1.00 8.00
N LYS A 8 3.42 -1.48 8.37
CA LYS A 8 2.99 -2.85 8.08
C LYS A 8 2.85 -3.10 6.59
N ALA A 9 2.22 -2.18 5.85
CA ALA A 9 2.07 -2.32 4.39
C ALA A 9 3.43 -2.41 3.70
N LEU A 10 4.39 -1.57 4.10
CA LEU A 10 5.76 -1.59 3.57
C LEU A 10 6.47 -2.91 3.91
N HIS A 11 6.37 -3.35 5.17
CA HIS A 11 6.94 -4.63 5.60
C HIS A 11 6.38 -5.79 4.77
N PHE A 12 5.06 -5.92 4.69
CA PHE A 12 4.42 -7.00 3.95
C PHE A 12 4.77 -6.98 2.46
N MET A 13 4.92 -5.80 1.85
CA MET A 13 5.38 -5.71 0.46
C MET A 13 6.81 -6.20 0.26
N ILE A 14 7.76 -5.80 1.11
CA ILE A 14 9.17 -6.20 1.00
C ILE A 14 9.32 -7.71 1.15
N TRP A 15 8.57 -8.31 2.07
CA TRP A 15 8.64 -9.74 2.37
C TRP A 15 7.70 -10.59 1.52
N GLY A 16 6.90 -10.00 0.63
CA GLY A 16 5.93 -10.70 -0.21
C GLY A 16 4.80 -11.38 0.57
N GLN A 17 4.42 -10.84 1.73
CA GLN A 17 3.37 -11.38 2.59
C GLN A 17 1.99 -10.90 2.14
N TRP A 18 1.52 -11.41 1.01
CA TRP A 18 0.28 -10.95 0.35
C TRP A 18 -0.98 -11.21 1.17
N ASP A 19 -1.04 -12.33 1.90
CA ASP A 19 -2.18 -12.65 2.78
C ASP A 19 -2.31 -11.64 3.94
N ASP A 20 -1.19 -11.28 4.58
CA ASP A 20 -1.18 -10.27 5.64
C ASP A 20 -1.50 -8.88 5.09
N LEU A 21 -1.05 -8.57 3.87
CA LEU A 21 -1.38 -7.34 3.17
C LEU A 21 -2.89 -7.26 2.83
N LEU A 22 -3.51 -8.37 2.42
CA LEU A 22 -4.95 -8.48 2.21
C LEU A 22 -5.73 -8.28 3.51
N VAL A 23 -5.26 -8.87 4.61
CA VAL A 23 -5.88 -8.67 5.94
C VAL A 23 -5.78 -7.19 6.37
N LEU A 24 -4.65 -6.53 6.11
CA LEU A 24 -4.46 -5.11 6.38
C LEU A 24 -5.41 -4.25 5.54
N MET A 25 -5.59 -4.57 4.26
CA MET A 25 -6.51 -3.89 3.33
C MET A 25 -7.94 -3.81 3.88
N VAL A 26 -8.43 -4.90 4.48
CA VAL A 26 -9.79 -5.00 5.03
C VAL A 26 -9.92 -4.26 6.38
N ARG A 27 -8.83 -4.16 7.14
CA ARG A 27 -8.83 -3.62 8.51
C ARG A 27 -8.52 -2.14 8.60
N THR A 28 -7.74 -1.60 7.66
CA THR A 28 -7.40 -0.19 7.69
C THR A 28 -8.64 0.67 7.45
N ARG A 29 -8.70 1.82 8.13
CA ARG A 29 -9.76 2.83 7.92
C ARG A 29 -9.40 3.80 6.79
N ASP A 30 -8.20 3.70 6.25
CA ASP A 30 -7.76 4.53 5.14
C ASP A 30 -8.22 3.93 3.81
N GLN A 31 -9.23 4.56 3.19
CA GLN A 31 -9.80 4.08 1.94
C GLN A 31 -8.81 4.15 0.77
N PHE A 32 -7.88 5.11 0.78
CA PHE A 32 -6.88 5.24 -0.28
C PHE A 32 -5.82 4.15 -0.15
N LEU A 33 -5.34 3.89 1.07
CA LEU A 33 -4.42 2.77 1.33
C LEU A 33 -5.07 1.44 0.92
N SER A 34 -6.29 1.19 1.39
CA SER A 34 -7.05 -0.03 1.08
C SER A 34 -7.17 -0.24 -0.42
N LYS A 35 -7.56 0.79 -1.18
CA LYS A 35 -7.74 0.68 -2.63
C LYS A 35 -6.42 0.47 -3.40
N LYS A 36 -5.32 1.06 -2.93
CA LYS A 36 -4.00 0.85 -3.53
C LYS A 36 -3.48 -0.56 -3.28
N ILE A 37 -3.70 -1.10 -2.08
CA ILE A 37 -3.41 -2.50 -1.76
C ILE A 37 -4.26 -3.44 -2.64
N GLU A 38 -5.56 -3.17 -2.79
CA GLU A 38 -6.46 -3.94 -3.65
C GLU A 38 -5.95 -4.01 -5.09
N THR A 39 -5.58 -2.86 -5.66
CA THR A 39 -5.06 -2.77 -7.04
C THR A 39 -3.78 -3.56 -7.21
N PHE A 40 -2.86 -3.43 -6.25
CA PHE A 40 -1.60 -4.16 -6.26
C PHE A 40 -1.82 -5.68 -6.17
N LEU A 41 -2.62 -6.16 -5.21
CA LEU A 41 -2.93 -7.58 -5.05
C LEU A 41 -3.61 -8.15 -6.31
N HIS A 42 -4.55 -7.41 -6.90
CA HIS A 42 -5.21 -7.83 -8.12
C HIS A 42 -4.21 -7.99 -9.28
N ALA A 43 -3.28 -7.04 -9.45
CA ALA A 43 -2.23 -7.13 -10.46
C ALA A 43 -1.23 -8.28 -10.18
N SER A 44 -0.96 -8.61 -8.91
CA SER A 44 -0.11 -9.74 -8.53
C SER A 44 -0.74 -11.11 -8.78
N TYR A 45 -2.05 -11.28 -8.51
CA TYR A 45 -2.73 -12.56 -8.69
C TYR A 45 -3.22 -12.80 -10.13
N TYR A 46 -3.55 -11.73 -10.85
CA TYR A 46 -4.05 -11.80 -12.23
C TYR A 46 -3.12 -11.00 -13.15
N PRO A 47 -1.93 -11.53 -13.46
CA PRO A 47 -1.00 -10.88 -14.38
C PRO A 47 -1.58 -10.88 -15.79
N GLY A 48 -2.30 -9.81 -16.14
CA GLY A 48 -2.78 -9.56 -17.50
C GLY A 48 -1.75 -8.83 -18.36
N HIS A 49 -0.92 -7.98 -17.75
CA HIS A 49 0.17 -7.22 -18.38
C HIS A 49 1.28 -7.03 -17.34
N GLU A 50 2.52 -7.42 -17.65
CA GLU A 50 3.66 -7.33 -16.71
C GLU A 50 3.88 -5.92 -16.14
N SER A 51 3.59 -4.87 -16.93
CA SER A 51 3.77 -3.48 -16.50
C SER A 51 2.81 -3.06 -15.37
N GLN A 52 1.60 -3.62 -15.31
CA GLN A 52 0.60 -3.23 -14.30
C GLN A 52 1.00 -3.61 -12.88
N MET A 53 1.73 -4.72 -12.71
CA MET A 53 2.23 -5.12 -11.40
C MET A 53 3.26 -4.11 -10.89
N LEU A 54 4.22 -3.72 -11.74
CA LEU A 54 5.26 -2.76 -11.35
C LEU A 54 4.67 -1.37 -11.08
N GLU A 55 3.78 -0.89 -11.95
CA GLU A 55 3.11 0.40 -11.79
C GLU A 55 2.28 0.46 -10.50
N SER A 56 1.51 -0.59 -10.20
CA SER A 56 0.72 -0.65 -8.96
C SER A 56 1.60 -0.77 -7.71
N HIS A 57 2.74 -1.46 -7.81
CA HIS A 57 3.74 -1.54 -6.74
C HIS A 57 4.33 -0.16 -6.44
N GLU A 58 4.82 0.56 -7.46
CA GLU A 58 5.34 1.93 -7.31
C GLU A 58 4.27 2.89 -6.78
N ALA A 59 3.03 2.79 -7.27
CA ALA A 59 1.93 3.64 -6.84
C ALA A 59 1.52 3.42 -5.36
N LEU A 60 1.71 2.21 -4.83
CA LEU A 60 1.50 1.89 -3.42
C LEU A 60 2.66 2.40 -2.56
N LEU A 61 3.91 2.19 -2.98
CA LEU A 61 5.10 2.72 -2.29
C LEU A 61 5.08 4.25 -2.18
N ASN A 62 4.84 4.94 -3.29
CA ASN A 62 4.78 6.40 -3.32
C ASN A 62 3.70 6.96 -2.39
N TYR A 63 2.58 6.24 -2.27
CA TYR A 63 1.50 6.66 -1.36
C TYR A 63 1.88 6.45 0.11
N ILE A 64 2.51 5.33 0.43
CA ILE A 64 3.01 5.05 1.79
C ILE A 64 4.01 6.13 2.22
N ASP A 65 4.98 6.44 1.36
CA ASP A 65 6.00 7.47 1.62
C ASP A 65 5.39 8.87 1.80
N HIS A 66 4.49 9.26 0.91
CA HIS A 66 3.76 10.52 1.01
C HIS A 66 2.95 10.60 2.32
N ALA A 67 2.20 9.54 2.65
CA ALA A 67 1.37 9.52 3.85
C ALA A 67 2.22 9.57 5.13
N GLN A 68 3.35 8.87 5.18
CA GLN A 68 4.30 8.95 6.29
C GLN A 68 4.93 10.35 6.42
N THR A 69 5.29 10.98 5.31
CA THR A 69 5.84 12.35 5.28
C THR A 69 4.83 13.38 5.75
N THR A 70 3.59 13.33 5.26
CA THR A 70 2.49 14.20 5.70
C THR A 70 2.22 14.07 7.20
N LEU A 71 2.28 12.85 7.75
CA LEU A 71 2.09 12.63 9.18
C LEU A 71 3.28 13.06 10.03
N ALA A 72 4.51 12.92 9.52
CA ALA A 72 5.72 13.35 10.22
C ALA A 72 5.88 14.88 10.23
N TYR A 73 5.37 15.57 9.21
CA TYR A 73 5.48 17.03 9.04
C TYR A 73 4.12 17.69 8.73
N PRO A 74 3.19 17.72 9.71
CA PRO A 74 1.83 18.26 9.49
C PRO A 74 1.78 19.78 9.26
N ALA A 75 2.88 20.51 9.47
CA ALA A 75 2.93 21.96 9.33
C ALA A 75 2.99 22.46 7.87
N PHE A 76 3.16 21.56 6.88
CA PHE A 76 3.30 21.90 5.46
C PHE A 76 2.29 21.17 4.55
N SER A 77 1.26 20.55 5.12
CA SER A 77 0.26 19.74 4.40
C SER A 77 -1.09 20.42 4.30
#